data_AF-A0AA41UR19-F1
#
_entry.id   AF-A0AA41UR19-F1
#
_cell.length_a   1.000
_cell.length_b   1.000
_cell.length_c   1.000
_cell.angle_alpha   90.00
_cell.angle_beta   90.00
_cell.angle_gamma   90.00
#
_symmetry.space_group_name_H-M   'P 1'
#
loop_
_entity.id
_entity.type
_entity.pdbx_description
1 polymer ?
#
loop_
_entity_poly.entity_id
_entity_poly.type
_entity_poly.pdbx_seq_one_letter_code
_entity_poly.pdbx_strand_id
1 'polypeptide(L)'
;MSTKPISPEALRRYIQEHKEKHYLLVDVRQPEEYRQGHIPGASLIPLPQLVQDMEQLPADKELIFYCHVGGRSMAAAAMVEEEGREGSIYNLTGGIAAWDGERVPDMPRLKLFAGQASPEAFRTAMDLEKGAQIFYQSVGERYPDRSWATVFARLAKAERAHAKAVHGFWRQAQPELEDFDTLYDAMAGDILEGGTPLREALDKLQHIGDDPFLRLIEVALQIEYAAFDLYRVLADQHQETAVQEAFISLAQSEKAHMQSLIAALDNQA
;
A
#
# COMPACT_ATOMS: atom_id res chain seq x y z
N MET A 1 11.37 23.96 15.51
CA MET A 1 12.40 23.04 14.93
C MET A 1 12.63 23.48 13.49
N SER A 2 13.65 22.97 12.80
CA SER A 2 13.89 23.31 11.38
C SER A 2 13.64 22.09 10.51
N THR A 3 12.96 22.30 9.39
CA THR A 3 12.61 21.26 8.42
C THR A 3 13.90 20.55 8.00
N LYS A 4 13.90 19.22 8.08
CA LYS A 4 15.06 18.39 7.73
C LYS A 4 14.95 17.93 6.27
N PRO A 5 15.97 18.13 5.42
CA PRO A 5 15.97 17.48 4.12
C PRO A 5 16.13 15.96 4.29
N ILE A 6 15.43 15.18 3.49
CA ILE A 6 15.65 13.73 3.36
C ILE A 6 15.93 13.41 1.89
N SER A 7 16.95 12.60 1.60
CA SER A 7 17.25 12.15 0.23
C SER A 7 16.34 10.98 -0.17
N PRO A 8 16.18 10.67 -1.47
CA PRO A 8 15.44 9.49 -1.93
C PRO A 8 15.92 8.18 -1.29
N GLU A 9 17.24 7.97 -1.23
CA GLU A 9 17.84 6.81 -0.58
C GLU A 9 17.53 6.76 0.92
N ALA A 10 17.66 7.89 1.62
CA ALA A 10 17.37 7.97 3.04
C ALA A 10 15.87 7.76 3.32
N LEU A 11 14.98 8.27 2.48
CA LEU A 11 13.54 8.04 2.59
C LEU A 11 13.20 6.55 2.40
N ARG A 12 13.80 5.89 1.41
CA ARG A 12 13.59 4.45 1.19
C ARG A 12 14.03 3.63 2.40
N ARG A 13 15.20 3.93 2.95
CA ARG A 13 15.70 3.30 4.18
C ARG A 13 14.79 3.59 5.36
N TYR A 14 14.38 4.85 5.52
CA TYR A 14 13.47 5.27 6.58
C TYR A 14 12.17 4.47 6.53
N ILE A 15 11.54 4.41 5.35
CA ILE A 15 10.33 3.61 5.12
C ILE A 15 10.61 2.17 5.51
N GLN A 16 11.70 1.54 5.06
CA GLN A 16 11.98 0.14 5.40
C GLN A 16 12.16 -0.14 6.90
N GLU A 17 12.79 0.79 7.63
CA GLU A 17 13.19 0.61 9.04
C GLU A 17 12.09 0.98 10.04
N HIS A 18 11.14 1.85 9.66
CA HIS A 18 10.12 2.37 10.55
C HIS A 18 8.77 1.67 10.37
N LYS A 19 7.98 1.60 11.44
CA LYS A 19 6.61 1.09 11.37
C LYS A 19 5.69 2.15 10.76
N GLU A 20 4.72 1.72 9.96
CA GLU A 20 3.76 2.62 9.27
C GLU A 20 3.01 3.56 10.21
N LYS A 21 2.78 3.13 11.46
CA LYS A 21 2.10 3.97 12.45
C LYS A 21 2.91 5.18 12.94
N HIS A 22 4.22 5.22 12.72
CA HIS A 22 5.09 6.27 13.29
C HIS A 22 5.30 7.48 12.37
N TYR A 23 4.90 7.39 11.10
CA TYR A 23 5.14 8.47 10.14
C TYR A 23 3.96 8.64 9.18
N LEU A 24 3.88 9.82 8.58
CA LEU A 24 2.97 10.12 7.49
C LEU A 24 3.77 10.71 6.32
N LEU A 25 3.77 9.99 5.20
CA LEU A 25 4.29 10.48 3.93
C LEU A 25 3.18 11.29 3.25
N VAL A 26 3.43 12.57 2.97
CA VAL A 26 2.42 13.51 2.46
C VAL A 26 2.81 13.99 1.07
N ASP A 27 1.97 13.67 0.09
CA ASP A 27 2.03 14.23 -1.25
C ASP A 27 1.23 15.52 -1.32
N VAL A 28 1.91 16.66 -1.52
CA VAL A 28 1.26 17.97 -1.64
C VAL A 28 0.99 18.42 -3.08
N ARG A 29 1.12 17.48 -4.04
CA ARG A 29 0.80 17.70 -5.46
C ARG A 29 -0.70 17.81 -5.71
N GLN A 30 -1.06 18.11 -6.96
CA GLN A 30 -2.46 18.08 -7.40
C GLN A 30 -2.96 16.64 -7.58
N PRO A 31 -4.28 16.38 -7.43
CA PRO A 31 -4.85 15.04 -7.59
C PRO A 31 -4.49 14.36 -8.92
N GLU A 32 -4.39 15.11 -10.01
CA GLU A 32 -4.01 14.60 -11.33
C GLU A 32 -2.57 14.07 -11.34
N GLU A 33 -1.65 14.75 -10.64
CA GLU A 33 -0.25 14.34 -10.56
C GLU A 33 -0.09 13.08 -9.70
N TYR A 34 -0.84 12.98 -8.60
CA TYR A 34 -0.91 11.79 -7.76
C TYR A 34 -1.44 10.60 -8.56
N ARG A 35 -2.50 10.83 -9.36
CA ARG A 35 -3.11 9.82 -10.22
C ARG A 35 -2.17 9.18 -11.23
N GLN A 36 -1.25 9.96 -11.76
CA GLN A 36 -0.26 9.46 -12.73
C GLN A 36 0.83 8.60 -12.10
N GLY A 37 0.98 8.64 -10.77
CA GLY A 37 2.01 7.92 -10.05
C GLY A 37 2.43 8.66 -8.79
N HIS A 38 2.47 7.94 -7.67
CA HIS A 38 2.88 8.45 -6.37
C HIS A 38 3.76 7.43 -5.63
N ILE A 39 4.41 7.88 -4.56
CA ILE A 39 5.20 6.99 -3.70
C ILE A 39 4.21 6.13 -2.90
N PRO A 40 4.33 4.80 -2.89
CA PRO A 40 3.41 3.92 -2.17
C PRO A 40 3.25 4.33 -0.70
N GLY A 41 2.01 4.34 -0.20
CA GLY A 41 1.65 4.70 1.16
C GLY A 41 1.62 6.21 1.44
N ALA A 42 1.77 7.04 0.41
CA ALA A 42 1.63 8.49 0.53
C ALA A 42 0.18 8.91 0.66
N SER A 43 -0.11 9.80 1.61
CA SER A 43 -1.39 10.48 1.72
C SER A 43 -1.40 11.73 0.83
N LEU A 44 -2.38 11.83 -0.06
CA LEU A 44 -2.58 13.02 -0.87
C LEU A 44 -3.23 14.14 -0.05
N ILE A 45 -2.48 15.20 0.24
CA ILE A 45 -2.99 16.42 0.87
C ILE A 45 -2.48 17.62 0.05
N PRO A 46 -3.20 18.03 -1.01
CA PRO A 46 -2.75 19.10 -1.89
C PRO A 46 -2.43 20.36 -1.08
N LEU A 47 -1.35 21.07 -1.44
CA LEU A 47 -0.89 22.24 -0.66
C LEU A 47 -2.02 23.24 -0.28
N PRO A 48 -2.97 23.59 -1.18
CA PRO A 48 -4.07 24.49 -0.80
C PRO A 48 -5.00 23.91 0.28
N GLN A 49 -5.23 22.60 0.25
CA GLN A 49 -6.03 21.90 1.26
C GLN A 49 -5.27 21.80 2.58
N LEU A 50 -3.97 21.50 2.53
CA LEU A 50 -3.13 21.44 3.72
C LEU A 50 -3.26 22.72 4.54
N VAL A 51 -3.23 23.89 3.89
CA VAL A 51 -3.38 25.20 4.56
C VAL A 51 -4.70 25.32 5.34
N GLN A 52 -5.76 24.66 4.89
CA GLN A 52 -7.07 24.67 5.56
C GLN A 52 -7.15 23.63 6.68
N ASP A 53 -6.45 22.52 6.54
CA ASP A 53 -6.59 21.33 7.38
C ASP A 53 -5.33 21.04 8.23
N MET A 54 -4.44 22.02 8.45
CA MET A 54 -3.18 21.82 9.18
C MET A 54 -3.38 21.22 10.58
N GLU A 55 -4.44 21.61 11.28
CA GLU A 55 -4.80 21.10 12.61
C GLU A 55 -5.20 19.61 12.61
N GLN A 56 -5.58 19.06 11.45
CA GLN A 56 -5.99 17.65 11.32
C GLN A 56 -4.79 16.71 11.13
N LEU A 57 -3.58 17.25 10.94
CA LEU A 57 -2.40 16.41 10.80
C LEU A 57 -2.09 15.68 12.12
N PRO A 58 -1.72 14.39 12.06
CA PRO A 58 -1.52 13.58 13.27
C PRO A 58 -0.33 14.09 14.09
N ALA A 59 -0.53 14.45 15.36
CA ALA A 59 0.52 15.02 16.21
C ALA A 59 1.57 14.01 16.68
N ASP A 60 1.26 12.71 16.63
CA ASP A 60 2.08 11.60 17.11
C ASP A 60 2.98 10.97 16.03
N LYS A 61 2.94 11.49 14.80
CA LYS A 61 3.70 10.98 13.65
C LYS A 61 4.76 11.97 13.17
N GLU A 62 5.87 11.43 12.68
CA GLU A 62 6.80 12.23 11.87
C GLU A 62 6.18 12.54 10.51
N LEU A 63 6.40 13.76 10.03
CA LEU A 63 5.80 14.26 8.80
C LEU A 63 6.84 14.32 7.69
N ILE A 64 6.58 13.66 6.56
CA ILE A 64 7.50 13.62 5.42
C ILE A 64 6.78 14.17 4.21
N PHE A 65 7.08 15.40 3.82
CA PHE A 65 6.46 16.04 2.67
C PHE A 65 7.25 15.80 1.40
N TYR A 66 6.52 15.62 0.30
CA TYR A 66 7.10 15.71 -1.03
C TYR A 66 6.13 16.36 -2.02
N CYS A 67 6.70 16.88 -3.10
CA CYS A 67 5.95 17.32 -4.26
C CYS A 67 6.68 16.90 -5.54
N HIS A 68 6.43 17.55 -6.67
CA HIS A 68 7.10 17.20 -7.93
C HIS A 68 8.64 17.31 -7.83
N VAL A 69 9.17 18.45 -7.39
CA VAL A 69 10.63 18.74 -7.34
C VAL A 69 11.14 19.27 -5.99
N GLY A 70 10.29 19.32 -4.96
CA GLY A 70 10.64 19.74 -3.59
C GLY A 70 10.22 21.16 -3.17
N GLY A 71 9.84 22.03 -4.11
CA GLY A 71 9.48 23.43 -3.80
C GLY A 71 8.17 23.60 -3.00
N ARG A 72 7.06 23.00 -3.47
CA ARG A 72 5.75 23.07 -2.78
C ARG A 72 5.79 22.38 -1.41
N SER A 73 6.52 21.28 -1.31
CA SER A 73 6.66 20.51 -0.07
C SER A 73 7.55 21.22 0.96
N MET A 74 8.55 21.99 0.53
CA MET A 74 9.29 22.87 1.44
C MET A 74 8.38 23.96 2.02
N ALA A 75 7.50 24.55 1.20
CA ALA A 75 6.52 25.51 1.68
C ALA A 75 5.52 24.88 2.67
N ALA A 76 5.02 23.67 2.36
CA ALA A 76 4.17 22.89 3.28
C ALA A 76 4.85 22.66 4.64
N ALA A 77 6.11 22.20 4.62
CA ALA A 77 6.87 21.94 5.83
C ALA A 77 7.08 23.21 6.66
N ALA A 78 7.42 24.33 6.03
CA ALA A 78 7.58 25.62 6.70
C ALA A 78 6.27 26.12 7.35
N MET A 79 5.14 26.00 6.66
CA MET A 79 3.83 26.38 7.22
C MET A 79 3.51 25.57 8.47
N VAL A 80 3.71 24.25 8.42
CA VAL A 80 3.44 23.37 9.57
C VAL A 80 4.41 23.65 10.73
N GLU A 81 5.65 24.06 10.45
CA GLU A 81 6.58 24.53 11.48
C GLU A 81 6.16 25.86 12.12
N GLU A 82 5.64 26.80 11.33
CA GLU A 82 5.16 28.11 11.80
C GLU A 82 3.93 27.98 12.70
N GLU A 83 3.06 27.01 12.45
CA GLU A 83 1.93 26.64 13.32
C GLU A 83 2.37 26.00 14.65
N GLY A 84 3.68 25.87 14.89
CA GLY A 84 4.22 25.43 16.18
C GLY A 84 4.13 23.93 16.41
N ARG A 85 3.96 23.14 15.34
CA ARG A 85 3.92 21.68 15.44
C ARG A 85 5.19 21.11 16.07
N GLU A 86 5.00 20.20 17.01
CA GLU A 86 6.07 19.40 17.61
C GLU A 86 6.38 18.14 16.77
N GLY A 87 7.62 17.66 16.85
CA GLY A 87 8.07 16.47 16.14
C GLY A 87 8.94 16.74 14.92
N SER A 88 9.44 15.67 14.29
CA SER A 88 10.27 15.78 13.10
C SER A 88 9.42 16.05 11.86
N ILE A 89 9.81 17.07 11.11
CA ILE A 89 9.27 17.40 9.79
C ILE A 89 10.38 17.27 8.77
N TYR A 90 10.13 16.52 7.71
CA TYR A 90 11.05 16.24 6.62
C TYR A 90 10.50 16.76 5.29
N ASN A 91 11.40 17.16 4.40
CA ASN A 91 11.09 17.45 3.00
C ASN A 91 11.96 16.59 2.08
N LEU A 92 11.33 15.86 1.16
CA LEU A 92 12.02 15.03 0.16
C LEU A 92 12.78 15.91 -0.83
N THR A 93 14.09 15.77 -0.82
CA THR A 93 15.01 16.50 -1.68
C THR A 93 14.83 16.06 -3.13
N GLY A 94 14.59 17.02 -4.04
CA GLY A 94 14.30 16.75 -5.44
C GLY A 94 12.89 16.21 -5.71
N GLY A 95 12.04 16.09 -4.68
CA GLY A 95 10.67 15.60 -4.79
C GLY A 95 10.57 14.20 -5.39
N ILE A 96 9.38 13.85 -5.87
CA ILE A 96 9.16 12.57 -6.56
C ILE A 96 9.95 12.47 -7.87
N ALA A 97 10.37 13.58 -8.49
CA ALA A 97 11.23 13.53 -9.68
C ALA A 97 12.57 12.84 -9.40
N ALA A 98 13.12 13.00 -8.18
CA ALA A 98 14.33 12.33 -7.74
C ALA A 98 14.10 10.94 -7.10
N TRP A 99 12.84 10.54 -6.92
CA TRP A 99 12.50 9.23 -6.36
C TRP A 99 12.81 8.11 -7.35
N ASP A 100 13.66 7.19 -6.93
CA ASP A 100 14.17 6.05 -7.68
C ASP A 100 13.62 4.69 -7.19
N GLY A 101 12.68 4.73 -6.24
CA GLY A 101 11.90 3.56 -5.83
C GLY A 101 10.62 3.38 -6.64
N GLU A 102 9.81 2.42 -6.22
CA GLU A 102 8.54 2.10 -6.87
C GLU A 102 7.58 3.30 -6.87
N ARG A 103 6.77 3.42 -7.92
CA ARG A 103 5.67 4.37 -8.01
C ARG A 103 4.42 3.63 -8.42
N VAL A 104 3.40 3.72 -7.59
CA VAL A 104 2.11 3.13 -7.90
C VAL A 104 1.23 4.19 -8.57
N PRO A 105 0.54 3.87 -9.68
CA PRO A 105 -0.53 4.74 -10.17
C PRO A 105 -1.62 4.82 -9.10
N ASP A 106 -2.33 5.95 -9.02
CA ASP A 106 -3.56 5.94 -8.23
C ASP A 106 -4.51 4.98 -8.90
N MET A 107 -5.02 4.06 -8.10
CA MET A 107 -6.11 3.22 -8.53
C MET A 107 -7.24 4.15 -8.97
N PRO A 108 -7.85 3.95 -10.15
CA PRO A 108 -9.10 4.63 -10.44
C PRO A 108 -10.01 4.20 -9.31
N ARG A 109 -10.28 5.13 -8.37
CA ARG A 109 -11.09 4.89 -7.19
C ARG A 109 -12.11 3.84 -7.58
N LEU A 110 -12.02 2.67 -6.96
CA LEU A 110 -13.22 1.92 -6.65
C LEU A 110 -14.16 3.00 -6.12
N LYS A 111 -15.13 3.42 -6.94
CA LYS A 111 -16.10 4.45 -6.56
C LYS A 111 -16.82 4.09 -5.25
N LEU A 112 -16.59 2.87 -4.76
CA LEU A 112 -16.97 2.23 -3.51
C LEU A 112 -16.42 2.84 -2.21
N PHE A 113 -15.26 3.50 -2.20
CA PHE A 113 -14.66 4.03 -0.95
C PHE A 113 -14.83 5.54 -0.76
N ALA A 114 -15.55 6.22 -1.67
CA ALA A 114 -15.86 7.63 -1.52
C ALA A 114 -16.97 7.83 -0.45
N GLY A 115 -16.61 7.67 0.82
CA GLY A 115 -17.47 7.90 1.98
C GLY A 115 -17.79 6.64 2.77
N GLN A 116 -17.27 6.60 4.01
CA GLN A 116 -17.45 5.54 5.01
C GLN A 116 -17.04 4.12 4.57
N ALA A 117 -16.79 3.26 5.55
CA ALA A 117 -16.51 1.85 5.31
C ALA A 117 -17.81 1.19 4.81
N SER A 118 -18.02 1.16 3.50
CA SER A 118 -19.21 0.57 2.90
C SER A 118 -19.09 -0.97 2.85
N PRO A 119 -20.20 -1.72 2.86
CA PRO A 119 -20.15 -3.15 2.61
C PRO A 119 -19.48 -3.51 1.28
N GLU A 120 -19.60 -2.65 0.27
CA GLU A 120 -18.96 -2.80 -1.04
C GLU A 120 -17.44 -2.68 -0.94
N ALA A 121 -16.97 -1.72 -0.14
CA ALA A 121 -15.56 -1.48 0.16
C ALA A 121 -14.89 -2.71 0.80
N PHE A 122 -15.46 -3.24 1.88
CA PHE A 122 -14.94 -4.46 2.52
C PHE A 122 -14.99 -5.68 1.59
N ARG A 123 -16.09 -5.85 0.85
CA ARG A 123 -16.23 -6.93 -0.14
C ARG A 123 -15.13 -6.86 -1.18
N THR A 124 -14.81 -5.66 -1.66
CA THR A 124 -13.79 -5.51 -2.70
C THR A 124 -12.40 -5.73 -2.17
N ALA A 125 -12.07 -5.23 -0.98
CA ALA A 125 -10.80 -5.56 -0.34
C ALA A 125 -10.63 -7.08 -0.21
N MET A 126 -11.66 -7.81 0.24
CA MET A 126 -11.61 -9.28 0.28
C MET A 126 -11.48 -9.93 -1.11
N ASP A 127 -12.14 -9.42 -2.14
CA ASP A 127 -12.05 -10.00 -3.49
C ASP A 127 -10.68 -9.76 -4.14
N LEU A 128 -10.02 -8.63 -3.83
CA LEU A 128 -8.64 -8.38 -4.23
C LEU A 128 -7.70 -9.40 -3.59
N GLU A 129 -7.80 -9.57 -2.26
CA GLU A 129 -7.02 -10.56 -1.49
C GLU A 129 -7.22 -11.98 -2.03
N LYS A 130 -8.43 -12.28 -2.50
CA LYS A 130 -8.73 -13.55 -3.18
C LYS A 130 -7.96 -13.67 -4.49
N GLY A 131 -7.87 -12.60 -5.28
CA GLY A 131 -7.06 -12.53 -6.49
C GLY A 131 -5.59 -12.81 -6.22
N ALA A 132 -4.96 -12.10 -5.27
CA ALA A 132 -3.57 -12.36 -4.87
C ALA A 132 -3.39 -13.80 -4.38
N GLN A 133 -4.30 -14.29 -3.54
CA GLN A 133 -4.28 -15.69 -3.08
C GLN A 133 -4.23 -16.67 -4.27
N ILE A 134 -5.16 -16.53 -5.22
CA ILE A 134 -5.25 -17.43 -6.38
C ILE A 134 -3.99 -17.32 -7.24
N PHE A 135 -3.47 -16.11 -7.44
CA PHE A 135 -2.22 -15.91 -8.18
C PHE A 135 -1.06 -16.68 -7.53
N TYR A 136 -0.83 -16.49 -6.23
CA TYR A 136 0.25 -17.14 -5.51
C TYR A 136 0.10 -18.67 -5.43
N GLN A 137 -1.13 -19.17 -5.28
CA GLN A 137 -1.41 -20.60 -5.37
C GLN A 137 -1.06 -21.15 -6.75
N SER A 138 -1.48 -20.45 -7.82
CA SER A 138 -1.21 -20.84 -9.20
C SER A 138 0.30 -20.90 -9.49
N VAL A 139 1.08 -19.97 -8.93
CA VAL A 139 2.55 -20.00 -9.02
C VAL A 139 3.12 -21.24 -8.33
N GLY A 140 2.66 -21.54 -7.12
CA GLY A 140 3.11 -22.73 -6.37
C GLY A 140 2.78 -24.05 -7.07
N GLU A 141 1.57 -24.17 -7.63
CA GLU A 141 1.12 -25.33 -8.40
C GLU A 141 1.89 -25.51 -9.72
N ARG A 142 2.25 -24.40 -10.35
CA ARG A 142 3.01 -24.40 -11.61
C ARG A 142 4.47 -24.82 -11.41
N TYR A 143 5.05 -24.49 -10.25
CA TYR A 143 6.47 -24.65 -9.98
C TYR A 143 6.75 -25.43 -8.68
N PRO A 144 6.17 -26.63 -8.47
CA PRO A 144 6.17 -27.31 -7.16
C PRO A 144 7.57 -27.73 -6.69
N ASP A 145 8.48 -28.01 -7.63
CA ASP A 145 9.83 -28.47 -7.34
C ASP A 145 10.85 -27.33 -7.13
N ARG A 146 10.42 -26.07 -7.26
CA ARG A 146 11.30 -24.91 -7.07
C ARG A 146 11.43 -24.57 -5.59
N SER A 147 12.66 -24.33 -5.14
CA SER A 147 12.96 -23.97 -3.74
C SER A 147 12.17 -22.74 -3.26
N TRP A 148 11.99 -21.76 -4.15
CA TRP A 148 11.27 -20.52 -3.89
C TRP A 148 9.73 -20.67 -3.92
N ALA A 149 9.17 -21.80 -4.36
CA ALA A 149 7.72 -22.01 -4.35
C ALA A 149 7.12 -21.89 -2.95
N THR A 150 7.93 -22.21 -1.93
CA THR A 150 7.54 -22.05 -0.52
C THR A 150 7.30 -20.59 -0.11
N VAL A 151 7.91 -19.61 -0.78
CA VAL A 151 7.66 -18.17 -0.57
C VAL A 151 6.24 -17.84 -1.02
N PHE A 152 5.86 -18.22 -2.24
CA PHE A 152 4.51 -17.99 -2.78
C PHE A 152 3.43 -18.75 -1.99
N ALA A 153 3.70 -19.97 -1.53
CA ALA A 153 2.78 -20.70 -0.67
C ALA A 153 2.53 -19.99 0.67
N ARG A 154 3.54 -19.27 1.21
CA ARG A 154 3.38 -18.45 2.42
C ARG A 154 2.56 -17.20 2.14
N LEU A 155 2.82 -16.52 1.02
CA LEU A 155 2.04 -15.35 0.59
C LEU A 155 0.57 -15.72 0.39
N ALA A 156 0.27 -16.76 -0.37
CA ALA A 156 -1.11 -17.26 -0.53
C ALA A 156 -1.84 -17.49 0.80
N LYS A 157 -1.13 -17.99 1.82
CA LYS A 157 -1.71 -18.18 3.15
C LYS A 157 -1.92 -16.84 3.88
N ALA A 158 -1.05 -15.87 3.67
CA ALA A 158 -1.14 -14.54 4.24
C ALA A 158 -2.33 -13.77 3.65
N GLU A 159 -2.52 -13.76 2.32
CA GLU A 159 -3.67 -13.09 1.68
C GLU A 159 -5.02 -13.61 2.22
N ARG A 160 -5.16 -14.94 2.38
CA ARG A 160 -6.38 -15.50 3.01
C ARG A 160 -6.55 -15.02 4.46
N ALA A 161 -5.45 -14.85 5.20
CA ALA A 161 -5.50 -14.34 6.56
C ALA A 161 -5.85 -12.85 6.61
N HIS A 162 -5.41 -12.06 5.62
CA HIS A 162 -5.79 -10.66 5.45
C HIS A 162 -7.26 -10.51 5.11
N ALA A 163 -7.77 -11.24 4.12
CA ALA A 163 -9.19 -11.29 3.80
C ALA A 163 -10.04 -11.64 5.03
N LYS A 164 -9.54 -12.56 5.87
CA LYS A 164 -10.19 -12.94 7.13
C LYS A 164 -10.17 -11.81 8.17
N ALA A 165 -9.10 -11.03 8.23
CA ALA A 165 -9.05 -9.84 9.07
C ALA A 165 -10.05 -8.78 8.58
N VAL A 166 -10.07 -8.49 7.27
CA VAL A 166 -11.03 -7.57 6.62
C VAL A 166 -12.47 -7.99 6.92
N HIS A 167 -12.79 -9.27 6.77
CA HIS A 167 -14.09 -9.83 7.15
C HIS A 167 -14.45 -9.59 8.61
N GLY A 168 -13.47 -9.77 9.52
CA GLY A 168 -13.64 -9.49 10.95
C GLY A 168 -14.06 -8.05 11.23
N PHE A 169 -13.47 -7.07 10.54
CA PHE A 169 -13.85 -5.66 10.66
C PHE A 169 -15.23 -5.39 10.06
N TRP A 170 -15.52 -5.95 8.89
CA TRP A 170 -16.84 -5.83 8.27
C TRP A 170 -17.93 -6.39 9.19
N ARG A 171 -17.69 -7.53 9.83
CA ARG A 171 -18.65 -8.15 10.74
C ARG A 171 -18.91 -7.33 12.02
N GLN A 172 -17.94 -6.53 12.49
CA GLN A 172 -18.18 -5.60 13.59
C GLN A 172 -19.21 -4.53 13.22
N ALA A 173 -19.14 -4.03 11.97
CA ALA A 173 -20.13 -3.11 11.43
C ALA A 173 -21.45 -3.80 11.02
N GLN A 174 -21.40 -5.09 10.66
CA GLN A 174 -22.54 -5.89 10.21
C GLN A 174 -22.55 -7.29 10.86
N PRO A 175 -23.13 -7.44 12.06
CA PRO A 175 -23.05 -8.69 12.83
C PRO A 175 -23.65 -9.93 12.14
N GLU A 176 -24.67 -9.72 11.30
CA GLU A 176 -25.39 -10.73 10.51
C GLU A 176 -24.65 -11.13 9.22
N LEU A 177 -23.43 -10.63 8.99
CA LEU A 177 -22.62 -11.02 7.84
C LEU A 177 -22.35 -12.53 7.87
N GLU A 178 -22.46 -13.16 6.68
CA GLU A 178 -22.15 -14.57 6.45
C GLU A 178 -20.75 -14.94 6.97
N ASP A 179 -20.54 -16.21 7.31
CA ASP A 179 -19.23 -16.66 7.78
C ASP A 179 -18.15 -16.48 6.71
N PHE A 180 -16.91 -16.34 7.17
CA PHE A 180 -15.79 -16.01 6.30
C PHE A 180 -15.59 -17.02 5.18
N ASP A 181 -15.57 -18.32 5.49
CA ASP A 181 -15.23 -19.34 4.50
C ASP A 181 -16.32 -19.43 3.43
N THR A 182 -17.60 -19.42 3.83
CA THR A 182 -18.73 -19.40 2.88
C THR A 182 -18.68 -18.17 1.97
N LEU A 183 -18.50 -16.97 2.53
CA LEU A 183 -18.49 -15.74 1.75
C LEU A 183 -17.27 -15.67 0.82
N TYR A 184 -16.10 -16.01 1.32
CA TYR A 184 -14.82 -15.86 0.62
C TYR A 184 -14.56 -16.96 -0.41
N ASP A 185 -15.11 -18.17 -0.22
CA ASP A 185 -15.03 -19.23 -1.22
C ASP A 185 -16.05 -19.02 -2.36
N ALA A 186 -17.09 -18.21 -2.14
CA ALA A 186 -18.03 -17.78 -3.19
C ALA A 186 -17.56 -16.54 -3.99
N MET A 187 -16.50 -15.86 -3.54
CA MET A 187 -15.89 -14.73 -4.26
C MET A 187 -15.14 -15.19 -5.51
N ALA A 188 -15.11 -14.35 -6.53
CA ALA A 188 -14.49 -14.67 -7.80
C ALA A 188 -12.96 -14.58 -7.72
N GLY A 189 -12.44 -13.51 -7.09
CA GLY A 189 -11.00 -13.23 -7.06
C GLY A 189 -10.44 -12.93 -8.44
N ASP A 190 -11.22 -12.33 -9.33
CA ASP A 190 -10.84 -12.14 -10.73
C ASP A 190 -9.96 -10.90 -10.97
N ILE A 191 -9.64 -10.14 -9.92
CA ILE A 191 -8.89 -8.88 -9.98
C ILE A 191 -7.81 -8.89 -8.91
N LEU A 192 -6.59 -8.49 -9.28
CA LEU A 192 -5.47 -8.26 -8.39
C LEU A 192 -5.46 -6.83 -7.85
N GLU A 193 -4.77 -6.65 -6.75
CA GLU A 193 -4.34 -5.38 -6.18
C GLU A 193 -3.58 -4.60 -7.26
N GLY A 194 -4.06 -3.39 -7.57
CA GLY A 194 -3.64 -2.65 -8.76
C GLY A 194 -4.65 -2.68 -9.92
N GLY A 195 -5.77 -3.40 -9.78
CA GLY A 195 -6.88 -3.40 -10.74
C GLY A 195 -6.62 -4.26 -11.98
N THR A 196 -5.54 -5.02 -11.97
CA THR A 196 -5.17 -5.92 -13.06
C THR A 196 -6.07 -7.16 -13.01
N PRO A 197 -6.76 -7.53 -14.10
CA PRO A 197 -7.49 -8.79 -14.13
C PRO A 197 -6.56 -9.96 -13.84
N LEU A 198 -6.92 -10.84 -12.91
CA LEU A 198 -6.12 -12.00 -12.52
C LEU A 198 -5.71 -12.84 -13.74
N ARG A 199 -6.64 -13.04 -14.69
CA ARG A 199 -6.34 -13.77 -15.93
C ARG A 199 -5.14 -13.20 -16.67
N GLU A 200 -4.98 -11.88 -16.70
CA GLU A 200 -3.89 -11.22 -17.43
C GLU A 200 -2.55 -11.50 -16.75
N ALA A 201 -2.52 -11.49 -15.42
CA ALA A 201 -1.33 -11.88 -14.67
C ALA A 201 -1.00 -13.37 -14.85
N LEU A 202 -2.01 -14.25 -14.86
CA LEU A 202 -1.83 -15.67 -15.13
C LEU A 202 -1.38 -15.96 -16.57
N ASP A 203 -1.88 -15.21 -17.57
CA ASP A 203 -1.46 -15.33 -18.96
C ASP A 203 0.02 -14.93 -19.13
N LYS A 204 0.48 -13.94 -18.36
CA LYS A 204 1.90 -13.59 -18.30
C LYS A 204 2.74 -14.78 -17.79
N LEU A 205 2.23 -15.58 -16.84
CA LEU A 205 2.91 -16.80 -16.36
C LEU A 205 3.20 -17.82 -17.46
N GLN A 206 2.35 -17.90 -18.49
CA GLN A 206 2.50 -18.86 -19.58
C GLN A 206 3.70 -18.53 -20.49
N HIS A 207 4.13 -17.27 -20.49
CA HIS A 207 5.18 -16.73 -21.38
C HIS A 207 6.44 -16.34 -20.62
N ILE A 208 6.54 -16.74 -19.35
CA ILE A 208 7.73 -16.53 -18.55
C ILE A 208 8.87 -17.35 -19.16
N GLY A 209 9.90 -16.65 -19.63
CA GLY A 209 11.09 -17.22 -20.28
C GLY A 209 12.03 -17.96 -19.32
N ASP A 210 13.32 -17.98 -19.65
CA ASP A 210 14.30 -18.87 -19.00
C ASP A 210 14.56 -18.57 -17.51
N ASP A 211 14.28 -17.35 -17.03
CA ASP A 211 14.33 -16.99 -15.61
C ASP A 211 12.93 -16.67 -15.07
N PRO A 212 12.20 -17.70 -14.61
CA PRO A 212 10.87 -17.51 -14.10
C PRO A 212 10.80 -16.82 -12.76
N PHE A 213 11.86 -16.89 -11.97
CA PHE A 213 11.81 -16.37 -10.62
C PHE A 213 11.81 -14.85 -10.61
N LEU A 214 12.71 -14.21 -11.37
CA LEU A 214 12.78 -12.75 -11.41
C LEU A 214 11.45 -12.13 -11.86
N ARG A 215 10.85 -12.67 -12.94
CA ARG A 215 9.55 -12.19 -13.46
C ARG A 215 8.41 -12.38 -12.47
N LEU A 216 8.40 -13.50 -11.74
CA LEU A 216 7.39 -13.75 -10.71
C LEU A 216 7.52 -12.78 -9.54
N ILE A 217 8.74 -12.49 -9.11
CA ILE A 217 8.97 -11.51 -8.05
C ILE A 217 8.56 -10.11 -8.50
N GLU A 218 8.85 -9.71 -9.75
CA GLU A 218 8.40 -8.41 -10.29
C GLU A 218 6.87 -8.26 -10.19
N VAL A 219 6.12 -9.28 -10.61
CA VAL A 219 4.64 -9.27 -10.53
C VAL A 219 4.17 -9.29 -9.09
N ALA A 220 4.76 -10.13 -8.23
CA ALA A 220 4.41 -10.18 -6.82
C ALA A 220 4.65 -8.84 -6.13
N LEU A 221 5.81 -8.20 -6.35
CA LEU A 221 6.09 -6.87 -5.79
C LEU A 221 5.06 -5.83 -6.24
N GLN A 222 4.62 -5.86 -7.50
CA GLN A 222 3.56 -4.95 -7.97
C GLN A 222 2.24 -5.15 -7.22
N ILE A 223 1.84 -6.40 -7.00
CA ILE A 223 0.65 -6.76 -6.21
C ILE A 223 0.80 -6.22 -4.79
N GLU A 224 1.91 -6.55 -4.12
CA GLU A 224 2.16 -6.16 -2.72
C GLU A 224 2.27 -4.63 -2.54
N TYR A 225 2.90 -3.92 -3.49
CA TYR A 225 2.96 -2.45 -3.45
C TYR A 225 1.57 -1.82 -3.60
N ALA A 226 0.73 -2.38 -4.46
CA ALA A 226 -0.63 -1.89 -4.64
C ALA A 226 -1.52 -2.21 -3.42
N ALA A 227 -1.36 -3.39 -2.81
CA ALA A 227 -2.04 -3.78 -1.58
C ALA A 227 -1.63 -2.87 -0.42
N PHE A 228 -0.32 -2.66 -0.25
CA PHE A 228 0.26 -1.76 0.74
C PHE A 228 -0.31 -0.34 0.62
N ASP A 229 -0.30 0.20 -0.60
CA ASP A 229 -0.80 1.54 -0.88
C ASP A 229 -2.29 1.66 -0.57
N LEU A 230 -3.11 0.70 -1.04
CA LEU A 230 -4.53 0.64 -0.77
C LEU A 230 -4.81 0.71 0.73
N TYR A 231 -4.17 -0.16 1.52
CA TYR A 231 -4.40 -0.21 2.97
C TYR A 231 -3.91 1.03 3.71
N ARG A 232 -2.81 1.65 3.26
CA ARG A 232 -2.37 2.93 3.82
C ARG A 232 -3.36 4.04 3.54
N VAL A 233 -3.87 4.13 2.30
CA VAL A 233 -4.87 5.12 1.92
C VAL A 233 -6.17 4.92 2.69
N LEU A 234 -6.63 3.67 2.85
CA LEU A 234 -7.83 3.36 3.63
C LEU A 234 -7.65 3.74 5.10
N ALA A 235 -6.50 3.43 5.71
CA ALA A 235 -6.21 3.82 7.09
C ALA A 235 -6.29 5.34 7.32
N ASP A 236 -5.88 6.14 6.34
CA ASP A 236 -5.87 7.59 6.46
C ASP A 236 -7.27 8.21 6.24
N GLN A 237 -8.21 7.48 5.62
CA GLN A 237 -9.58 7.93 5.38
C GLN A 237 -10.56 7.62 6.52
N HIS A 238 -10.16 6.80 7.50
CA HIS A 238 -11.00 6.41 8.63
C HIS A 238 -10.61 7.13 9.93
N GLN A 239 -11.60 7.73 10.59
CA GLN A 239 -11.43 8.38 11.90
C GLN A 239 -11.58 7.40 13.08
N GLU A 240 -12.18 6.21 12.85
CA GLU A 240 -12.32 5.18 13.87
C GLU A 240 -10.97 4.49 14.10
N THR A 241 -10.41 4.67 15.30
CA THR A 241 -9.06 4.17 15.65
C THR A 241 -8.90 2.68 15.42
N ALA A 242 -9.89 1.85 15.75
CA ALA A 242 -9.80 0.40 15.57
C ALA A 242 -9.70 -0.01 14.09
N VAL A 243 -10.45 0.65 13.21
CA VAL A 243 -10.43 0.41 11.75
C VAL A 243 -9.15 0.95 11.12
N GLN A 244 -8.68 2.10 11.60
CA GLN A 244 -7.40 2.66 11.17
C GLN A 244 -6.22 1.74 11.57
N GLU A 245 -6.17 1.28 12.82
CA GLU A 245 -5.12 0.36 13.31
C GLU A 245 -5.12 -0.96 12.54
N ALA A 246 -6.30 -1.45 12.16
CA ALA A 246 -6.47 -2.63 11.33
C ALA A 246 -5.80 -2.48 9.96
N PHE A 247 -6.15 -1.43 9.22
CA PHE A 247 -5.59 -1.18 7.89
C PHE A 247 -4.09 -0.86 7.96
N ILE A 248 -3.62 -0.17 9.00
CA ILE A 248 -2.18 0.00 9.25
C ILE A 248 -1.50 -1.35 9.48
N SER A 249 -2.14 -2.28 10.19
CA SER A 249 -1.60 -3.63 10.41
C SER A 249 -1.54 -4.44 9.12
N LEU A 250 -2.54 -4.33 8.25
CA LEU A 250 -2.55 -4.97 6.93
C LEU A 250 -1.44 -4.41 6.04
N ALA A 251 -1.36 -3.08 5.89
CA ALA A 251 -0.26 -2.42 5.19
C ALA A 251 1.12 -2.85 5.72
N GLN A 252 1.27 -2.93 7.04
CA GLN A 252 2.53 -3.38 7.64
C GLN A 252 2.86 -4.84 7.29
N SER A 253 1.85 -5.69 7.05
CA SER A 253 2.02 -7.06 6.56
C SER A 253 2.48 -7.09 5.11
N GLU A 254 1.84 -6.33 4.20
CA GLU A 254 2.25 -6.27 2.79
C GLU A 254 3.69 -5.77 2.64
N LYS A 255 4.07 -4.81 3.47
CA LYS A 255 5.45 -4.37 3.55
C LYS A 255 6.42 -5.48 3.94
N ALA A 256 6.04 -6.36 4.86
CA ALA A 256 6.85 -7.51 5.25
C ALA A 256 6.90 -8.57 4.14
N HIS A 257 5.84 -8.71 3.33
CA HIS A 257 5.83 -9.54 2.14
C HIS A 257 6.82 -9.04 1.09
N MET A 258 6.80 -7.74 0.77
CA MET A 258 7.77 -7.11 -0.13
C MET A 258 9.22 -7.35 0.33
N GLN A 259 9.49 -7.18 1.62
CA GLN A 259 10.81 -7.46 2.20
C GLN A 259 11.20 -8.93 2.04
N SER A 260 10.25 -9.85 2.22
CA SER A 260 10.47 -11.29 2.06
C SER A 260 10.74 -11.68 0.61
N LEU A 261 10.05 -11.05 -0.34
CA LEU A 261 10.25 -11.22 -1.79
C LEU A 261 11.63 -10.71 -2.23
N ILE A 262 12.02 -9.51 -1.78
CA ILE A 262 13.35 -8.93 -2.07
C ILE A 262 14.45 -9.81 -1.47
N ALA A 263 14.30 -10.25 -0.22
CA ALA A 263 15.27 -11.16 0.40
C ALA A 263 15.36 -12.50 -0.34
N ALA A 264 14.27 -12.96 -0.96
CA ALA A 264 14.30 -14.18 -1.77
C ALA A 264 15.09 -14.00 -3.07
N LEU A 265 15.11 -12.80 -3.68
CA LEU A 265 15.98 -12.46 -4.82
C LEU A 265 17.46 -12.56 -4.43
N ASP A 266 17.85 -11.94 -3.33
CA ASP A 266 19.24 -11.92 -2.86
C ASP A 266 19.79 -13.32 -2.56
N ASN A 267 18.92 -14.25 -2.15
CA ASN A 267 19.30 -15.64 -1.86
C ASN A 267 19.36 -16.55 -3.10
N GLN A 268 19.03 -16.04 -4.30
CA GLN A 268 19.14 -16.76 -5.57
C GLN A 268 20.26 -16.23 -6.48
N ALA A 269 20.79 -15.04 -6.20
CA ALA A 269 21.91 -14.41 -6.90
C ALA A 269 23.27 -14.98 -6.46
#